data_AF-A0A430R206-F1
#
_entry.id   AF-A0A430R206-F1
#
_cell.length_a   1.000
_cell.length_b   1.000
_cell.length_c   1.000
_cell.angle_alpha   90.00
_cell.angle_beta   90.00
_cell.angle_gamma   90.00
#
_symmetry.space_group_name_H-M   'P 1'
#
loop_
_entity.id
_entity.type
_entity.pdbx_description
1 polymer ?
#
loop_
_entity_poly.entity_id
_entity_poly.type
_entity_poly.pdbx_seq_one_letter_code
_entity_poly.pdbx_strand_id
1 'polypeptide(L)'
;LVGRALEVYRELGRAFPGRALLLTGRMRPRERDLNFARTRALQERLNRGEVAFVVATQALEVGADLDFAGMVTELADLSALKQRLGRVNRRGQRERAEVVVLGERETEAKEARPYLPEALQATWAWLAGLGAEGGVDLSPEALAQRMEAQPPPSEAFG
;
A
#
# COMPACT_ATOMS: atom_id res chain seq x y z
N LEU A 1 6.97 -2.85 -11.97
CA LEU A 1 7.00 -2.18 -10.65
C LEU A 1 7.74 -0.84 -10.61
N VAL A 2 9.08 -0.76 -10.78
CA VAL A 2 9.80 0.54 -10.69
C VAL A 2 9.41 1.52 -11.82
N GLY A 3 9.20 1.03 -13.04
CA GLY A 3 8.79 1.86 -14.18
C GLY A 3 7.45 2.58 -13.96
N ARG A 4 6.42 1.85 -13.52
CA ARG A 4 5.10 2.42 -13.22
C ARG A 4 5.14 3.43 -12.07
N ALA A 5 5.90 3.15 -11.02
CA ALA A 5 6.11 4.12 -9.93
C ALA A 5 6.76 5.42 -10.43
N LEU A 6 7.74 5.33 -11.34
CA LEU A 6 8.36 6.51 -11.96
C LEU A 6 7.36 7.29 -12.83
N GLU A 7 6.51 6.61 -13.57
CA GLU A 7 5.48 7.22 -14.41
C GLU A 7 4.46 7.98 -13.57
N VAL A 8 3.87 7.33 -12.56
CA VAL A 8 2.94 7.97 -11.62
C VAL A 8 3.58 9.17 -10.92
N TYR A 9 4.84 9.04 -10.49
CA TYR A 9 5.58 10.15 -9.88
C TYR A 9 5.76 11.33 -10.85
N ARG A 10 6.04 11.07 -12.13
CA ARG A 10 6.17 12.13 -13.14
C ARG A 10 4.84 12.84 -13.38
N GLU A 11 3.74 12.09 -13.52
CA GLU A 11 2.42 12.69 -13.71
C GLU A 11 2.01 13.54 -12.49
N LEU A 12 2.20 13.02 -11.27
CA LEU A 12 1.95 13.79 -10.05
C LEU A 12 2.87 15.00 -9.92
N GLY A 13 4.13 14.90 -10.35
CA GLY A 13 5.06 16.02 -10.35
C GLY A 13 4.69 17.12 -11.34
N ARG A 14 4.02 16.79 -12.46
CA ARG A 14 3.46 17.76 -13.40
C ARG A 14 2.21 18.43 -12.85
N ALA A 15 1.29 17.64 -12.29
CA ALA A 15 0.02 18.14 -11.75
C ALA A 15 0.19 18.90 -10.43
N PHE A 16 1.15 18.48 -9.60
CA PHE A 16 1.42 19.04 -8.27
C PHE A 16 2.93 19.29 -8.07
N PRO A 17 3.49 20.32 -8.71
CA PRO A 17 4.92 20.61 -8.65
C PRO A 17 5.45 20.72 -7.21
N GLY A 18 6.52 19.97 -6.91
CA GLY A 18 7.17 19.96 -5.60
C GLY A 18 6.44 19.21 -4.48
N ARG A 19 5.26 18.64 -4.75
CA ARG A 19 4.41 17.99 -3.73
C ARG A 19 4.47 16.46 -3.75
N ALA A 20 5.17 15.86 -4.70
CA ALA A 20 5.33 14.41 -4.82
C ALA A 20 6.74 13.97 -4.41
N LEU A 21 6.85 12.79 -3.80
CA LEU A 21 8.12 12.17 -3.44
C LEU A 21 8.13 10.71 -3.90
N LEU A 22 9.24 10.26 -4.49
CA LEU A 22 9.42 8.89 -4.96
C LEU A 22 10.31 8.08 -4.01
N LEU A 23 9.85 6.91 -3.58
CA LEU A 23 10.58 5.93 -2.78
C LEU A 23 10.71 4.60 -3.53
N THR A 24 11.93 4.19 -3.89
CA THR A 24 12.18 2.91 -4.57
C THR A 24 13.32 2.13 -3.91
N GLY A 25 13.31 0.80 -4.04
CA GLY A 25 14.05 -0.16 -3.19
C GLY A 25 15.54 -0.31 -3.47
N ARG A 26 16.29 0.79 -3.42
CA ARG A 26 17.75 0.74 -3.31
C ARG A 26 18.19 1.57 -2.11
N MET A 27 18.03 1.00 -0.91
CA MET A 27 18.74 1.47 0.28
C MET A 27 19.52 0.30 0.89
N ARG A 28 20.76 0.56 1.30
CA ARG A 28 21.66 -0.47 1.83
C ARG A 28 21.28 -0.74 3.30
N PRO A 29 21.39 -1.98 3.81
CA PRO A 29 21.07 -2.32 5.21
C PRO A 29 21.81 -1.49 6.29
N ARG A 30 22.94 -0.86 5.94
CA ARG A 30 23.68 0.07 6.82
C ARG A 30 22.96 1.40 7.04
N GLU A 31 21.90 1.69 6.30
CA GLU A 31 21.11 2.92 6.38
C GLU A 31 19.86 2.78 7.27
N ARG A 32 19.71 1.69 8.05
CA ARG A 32 18.52 1.45 8.89
C ARG A 32 18.22 2.56 9.89
N ASP A 33 19.23 3.10 10.59
CA ASP A 33 19.01 4.24 11.51
C ASP A 33 18.71 5.54 10.75
N LEU A 34 19.31 5.69 9.56
CA LEU A 34 18.94 6.74 8.61
C LEU A 34 17.49 6.59 8.13
N ASN A 35 16.94 5.37 8.08
CA ASN A 35 15.57 5.10 7.66
C ASN A 35 14.56 5.67 8.68
N PHE A 36 14.79 5.50 9.98
CA PHE A 36 13.94 6.12 11.01
C PHE A 36 13.96 7.65 10.95
N ALA A 37 15.14 8.26 10.81
CA ALA A 37 15.26 9.71 10.67
C ALA A 37 14.60 10.22 9.38
N ARG A 38 14.79 9.51 8.25
CA ARG A 38 14.18 9.83 6.95
C ARG A 38 12.66 9.70 6.97
N THR A 39 12.12 8.65 7.58
CA THR A 39 10.67 8.41 7.67
C THR A 39 10.00 9.40 8.62
N ARG A 40 10.64 9.74 9.74
CA ARG A 40 10.19 10.85 10.61
C ARG A 40 10.17 12.17 9.86
N ALA A 41 11.27 12.54 9.21
CA ALA A 41 11.35 13.78 8.43
C ALA A 41 10.30 13.81 7.32
N LEU A 42 10.06 12.67 6.65
CA LEU A 42 8.98 12.54 5.67
C LEU A 42 7.60 12.76 6.31
N GLN A 43 7.32 12.12 7.46
CA GLN A 43 6.06 12.31 8.17
C GLN A 43 5.85 13.76 8.58
N GLU A 44 6.89 14.45 9.04
CA GLU A 44 6.80 15.87 9.38
C GLU A 44 6.48 16.73 8.15
N ARG A 45 7.10 16.44 6.99
CA ARG A 45 6.80 17.12 5.72
C ARG A 45 5.36 16.84 5.26
N LEU A 46 4.84 15.62 5.46
CA LEU A 46 3.44 15.27 5.22
C LEU A 46 2.52 16.09 6.14
N ASN A 47 2.83 16.16 7.43
CA ASN A 47 2.04 16.90 8.43
C ASN A 47 2.02 18.41 8.15
N ARG A 48 3.13 18.98 7.66
CA ARG A 48 3.21 20.38 7.22
C ARG A 48 2.58 20.63 5.84
N GLY A 49 2.12 19.59 5.16
CA GLY A 49 1.58 19.68 3.80
C GLY A 49 2.62 20.04 2.74
N GLU A 50 3.92 19.91 3.02
CA GLU A 50 4.99 20.13 2.03
C GLU A 50 5.05 19.00 1.01
N VAL A 51 4.72 17.78 1.44
CA VAL A 51 4.52 16.61 0.59
C VAL A 51 3.04 16.24 0.65
N ALA A 52 2.42 16.03 -0.51
CA ALA A 52 1.06 15.52 -0.63
C ALA A 52 1.02 14.05 -1.06
N PHE A 53 2.00 13.62 -1.86
CA PHE A 53 2.02 12.27 -2.44
C PHE A 53 3.34 11.58 -2.19
N VAL A 54 3.28 10.33 -1.75
CA VAL A 54 4.44 9.44 -1.69
C VAL A 54 4.17 8.29 -2.64
N VAL A 55 4.94 8.22 -3.72
CA VAL A 55 4.89 7.12 -4.67
C VAL A 55 5.97 6.14 -4.28
N ALA A 56 5.57 4.91 -3.96
CA ALA A 56 6.49 3.88 -3.50
C ALA A 56 6.31 2.57 -4.28
N THR A 57 7.41 1.85 -4.51
CA THR A 57 7.32 0.42 -4.83
C THR A 57 7.19 -0.37 -3.52
N GLN A 58 7.25 -1.71 -3.58
CA GLN A 58 7.29 -2.62 -2.41
C GLN A 58 8.44 -2.35 -1.42
N ALA A 59 9.30 -1.38 -1.73
CA ALA A 59 10.43 -0.92 -0.96
C ALA A 59 10.09 -0.13 0.30
N LEU A 60 8.80 0.06 0.61
CA LEU A 60 8.44 0.66 1.89
C LEU A 60 8.71 -0.36 3.00
N GLU A 61 9.97 -0.39 3.44
CA GLU A 61 10.52 -1.36 4.39
C GLU A 61 9.67 -1.49 5.65
N VAL A 62 9.62 -2.71 6.17
CA VAL A 62 9.08 -3.01 7.51
C VAL A 62 9.78 -2.09 8.52
N GLY A 63 9.02 -1.24 9.21
CA GLY A 63 9.53 -0.34 10.25
C GLY A 63 9.42 1.16 9.98
N ALA A 64 9.10 1.60 8.76
CA ALA A 64 8.82 3.03 8.52
C ALA A 64 7.56 3.49 9.30
N ASP A 65 7.71 4.42 10.25
CA ASP A 65 6.58 5.02 11.00
C ASP A 65 5.92 6.12 10.15
N LEU A 66 5.17 5.68 9.13
CA LEU A 66 4.40 6.55 8.25
C LEU A 66 2.90 6.31 8.46
N ASP A 67 2.17 7.42 8.52
CA ASP A 67 0.72 7.48 8.66
C ASP A 67 0.13 8.34 7.54
N PHE A 68 -0.54 7.68 6.60
CA PHE A 68 -1.14 8.28 5.43
C PHE A 68 -2.66 8.48 5.61
N ALA A 69 -3.19 9.55 5.01
CA ALA A 69 -4.62 9.84 5.01
C ALA A 69 -5.43 9.00 4.02
N GLY A 70 -4.76 8.33 3.08
CA GLY A 70 -5.35 7.44 2.09
C GLY A 70 -4.27 6.73 1.28
N MET A 71 -4.68 5.75 0.48
CA MET A 71 -3.75 4.95 -0.31
C MET A 71 -4.37 4.51 -1.64
N VAL A 72 -3.58 4.55 -2.70
CA VAL A 72 -3.83 3.80 -3.93
C VAL A 72 -2.73 2.76 -4.05
N THR A 73 -3.11 1.50 -4.24
CA THR A 73 -2.13 0.40 -4.25
C THR A 73 -2.47 -0.62 -5.31
N GLU A 74 -1.45 -1.19 -5.96
CA GLU A 74 -1.66 -2.36 -6.82
C GLU A 74 -2.02 -3.58 -5.96
N LEU A 75 -2.81 -4.48 -6.53
CA LEU A 75 -3.11 -5.78 -5.94
C LEU A 75 -1.81 -6.51 -5.58
N ALA A 76 -1.85 -7.19 -4.45
CA ALA A 76 -0.75 -7.96 -3.92
C ALA A 76 -1.32 -9.16 -3.19
N ASP A 77 -0.45 -10.08 -2.75
CA ASP A 77 -0.86 -11.05 -1.74
C ASP A 77 -1.43 -10.34 -0.50
N LEU A 78 -2.29 -11.05 0.23
CA LEU A 78 -3.01 -10.52 1.37
C LEU A 78 -2.06 -10.13 2.52
N SER A 79 -0.91 -10.82 2.64
CA SER A 79 0.16 -10.48 3.60
C SER A 79 0.70 -9.07 3.37
N ALA A 80 1.06 -8.75 2.13
CA ALA A 80 1.58 -7.45 1.74
C ALA A 80 0.50 -6.38 1.77
N LEU A 81 -0.74 -6.68 1.34
CA LEU A 81 -1.86 -5.75 1.48
C LEU A 81 -2.08 -5.38 2.94
N LYS A 82 -2.12 -6.35 3.86
CA LYS A 82 -2.27 -6.08 5.29
C LYS A 82 -1.18 -5.16 5.83
N GLN A 83 0.08 -5.38 5.42
CA GLN A 83 1.19 -4.51 5.81
C GLN A 83 1.04 -3.09 5.26
N ARG A 84 0.51 -2.92 4.05
CA ARG A 84 0.26 -1.61 3.44
C ARG A 84 -0.90 -0.90 4.14
N LEU A 85 -2.01 -1.59 4.41
CA LEU A 85 -3.17 -1.08 5.13
C LEU A 85 -2.79 -0.57 6.53
N GLY A 86 -1.86 -1.24 7.22
CA GLY A 86 -1.33 -0.78 8.51
C GLY A 86 -0.58 0.56 8.51
N ARG A 87 -0.47 1.23 7.35
CA ARG A 87 0.12 2.57 7.19
C ARG A 87 -0.92 3.64 6.87
N VAL A 88 -2.18 3.25 6.68
CA VAL A 88 -3.30 4.15 6.39
C VAL A 88 -4.09 4.36 7.67
N ASN A 89 -4.23 5.62 8.07
CA ASN A 89 -4.84 6.00 9.35
C ASN A 89 -4.31 5.16 10.53
N ARG A 90 -3.01 4.88 10.51
CA ARG A 90 -2.31 4.02 11.47
C ARG A 90 -2.50 4.48 12.91
N ARG A 91 -2.61 5.80 13.10
CA ARG A 91 -2.77 6.43 14.42
C ARG A 91 -4.23 6.55 14.86
N GLY A 92 -5.20 6.18 14.01
CA GLY A 92 -6.64 6.31 14.31
C GLY A 92 -7.10 7.75 14.53
N GLN A 93 -6.36 8.74 14.02
CA GLN A 93 -6.62 10.17 14.25
C GLN A 93 -7.64 10.76 13.26
N ARG A 94 -7.97 10.02 12.18
CA ARG A 94 -8.95 10.43 11.17
C ARG A 94 -10.19 9.57 11.33
N GLU A 95 -11.36 10.19 11.21
CA GLU A 95 -12.66 9.49 11.21
C GLU A 95 -12.74 8.46 10.09
N ARG A 96 -12.19 8.78 8.92
CA ARG A 96 -12.14 7.90 7.75
C ARG A 96 -10.83 8.05 6.98
N ALA A 97 -10.44 6.98 6.30
CA ALA A 97 -9.38 6.98 5.30
C ALA A 97 -9.76 6.01 4.17
N GLU A 98 -9.42 6.36 2.95
CA GLU A 98 -9.80 5.61 1.77
C GLU A 98 -8.61 4.82 1.22
N VAL A 99 -8.88 3.57 0.83
CA VAL A 99 -7.89 2.71 0.16
C VAL A 99 -8.50 2.19 -1.13
N VAL A 100 -7.80 2.46 -2.23
CA VAL A 100 -8.15 1.94 -3.55
C VAL A 100 -7.14 0.86 -3.94
N VAL A 101 -7.63 -0.36 -4.13
CA VAL A 101 -6.82 -1.48 -4.63
C VAL A 101 -7.05 -1.61 -6.13
N LEU A 102 -5.99 -1.44 -6.91
CA LEU A 102 -5.99 -1.58 -8.36
C LEU A 102 -5.58 -3.01 -8.71
N GLY A 103 -6.49 -3.79 -9.28
CA GLY A 103 -6.22 -5.15 -9.74
C GLY A 103 -6.93 -5.44 -11.05
N GLU A 104 -6.36 -6.37 -11.81
CA GLU A 104 -7.01 -6.95 -12.98
C GLU A 104 -7.60 -8.31 -12.58
N ARG A 105 -8.75 -8.66 -13.16
CA ARG A 105 -9.43 -9.95 -12.88
C ARG A 105 -8.58 -11.14 -13.28
N GLU A 106 -7.79 -10.97 -14.33
CA GLU A 106 -6.82 -11.94 -14.82
C GLU A 106 -5.47 -11.22 -14.85
N THR A 107 -4.42 -11.84 -14.29
CA THR A 107 -3.07 -11.25 -14.28
C THR A 107 -2.11 -12.26 -14.87
N GLU A 108 -1.37 -11.86 -15.90
CA GLU A 108 -0.35 -12.73 -16.49
C GLU A 108 0.82 -12.95 -15.53
N ALA A 109 1.50 -14.10 -15.65
CA ALA A 109 2.62 -14.47 -14.76
C ALA A 109 3.78 -13.47 -14.71
N LYS A 110 3.99 -12.70 -15.78
CA LYS A 110 5.04 -11.67 -15.83
C LYS A 110 4.66 -10.41 -15.05
N GLU A 111 3.37 -10.08 -15.05
CA GLU A 111 2.80 -8.91 -14.39
C GLU A 111 2.50 -9.18 -12.92
N ALA A 112 2.26 -10.44 -12.57
CA ALA A 112 2.05 -10.87 -11.18
C ALA A 112 3.28 -10.67 -10.30
N ARG A 113 4.49 -10.61 -10.88
CA ARG A 113 5.74 -10.52 -10.11
C ARG A 113 5.78 -9.29 -9.19
N PRO A 114 6.27 -9.46 -7.95
CA PRO A 114 6.93 -10.66 -7.41
C PRO A 114 5.97 -11.67 -6.78
N TYR A 115 4.66 -11.49 -6.90
CA TYR A 115 3.66 -12.41 -6.38
C TYR A 115 3.36 -13.52 -7.37
N LEU A 116 2.85 -14.64 -6.86
CA LEU A 116 2.30 -15.70 -7.70
C LEU A 116 0.94 -15.25 -8.28
N PRO A 117 0.63 -15.55 -9.55
CA PRO A 117 -0.68 -15.25 -10.13
C PRO A 117 -1.84 -15.80 -9.29
N GLU A 118 -1.68 -17.01 -8.76
CA GLU A 118 -2.67 -17.69 -7.94
C GLU A 118 -2.92 -16.92 -6.63
N ALA A 119 -1.87 -16.33 -6.04
CA ALA A 119 -2.01 -15.51 -4.83
C ALA A 119 -2.77 -14.21 -5.10
N LEU A 120 -2.53 -13.58 -6.25
CA LEU A 120 -3.27 -12.38 -6.66
C LEU A 120 -4.74 -12.70 -6.95
N GLN A 121 -5.01 -13.77 -7.70
CA GLN A 121 -6.37 -14.24 -7.99
C GLN A 121 -7.13 -14.59 -6.70
N ALA A 122 -6.49 -15.34 -5.81
CA ALA A 122 -7.04 -15.71 -4.52
C ALA A 122 -7.35 -14.48 -3.65
N THR A 123 -6.44 -13.51 -3.61
CA THR A 123 -6.65 -12.25 -2.87
C THR A 123 -7.78 -11.41 -3.47
N TRP A 124 -7.83 -11.28 -4.79
CA TRP A 124 -8.90 -10.56 -5.48
C TRP A 124 -10.26 -11.22 -5.25
N ALA A 125 -10.36 -12.54 -5.43
CA ALA A 125 -11.59 -13.29 -5.24
C ALA A 125 -12.11 -13.14 -3.80
N TRP A 126 -11.21 -13.20 -2.82
CA TRP A 126 -11.57 -12.98 -1.42
C TRP A 126 -12.09 -11.56 -1.16
N LEU A 127 -11.35 -10.53 -1.61
CA LEU A 127 -11.77 -9.13 -1.46
C LEU A 127 -13.12 -8.84 -2.14
N ALA A 128 -13.32 -9.35 -3.36
CA ALA A 128 -14.58 -9.22 -4.08
C ALA A 128 -15.74 -9.92 -3.37
N GLY A 129 -15.46 -11.03 -2.67
CA GLY A 129 -16.41 -11.76 -1.84
C GLY A 129 -16.86 -11.01 -0.58
N LEU A 130 -16.12 -9.99 -0.12
CA LEU A 130 -16.49 -9.18 1.05
C LEU A 130 -17.65 -8.20 0.78
N GLY A 131 -18.04 -8.04 -0.48
CA GLY A 131 -19.11 -7.14 -0.93
C GLY A 131 -18.62 -5.72 -1.21
N ALA A 132 -18.91 -5.19 -2.39
CA ALA A 132 -18.43 -3.88 -2.83
C ALA A 132 -19.48 -2.75 -2.72
N GLU A 133 -20.72 -3.05 -2.33
CA GLU A 133 -21.78 -2.03 -2.24
C GLU A 133 -21.50 -1.05 -1.10
N GLY A 134 -21.04 0.16 -1.46
CA GLY A 134 -20.70 1.23 -0.52
C GLY A 134 -19.26 1.20 0.02
N GLY A 135 -18.43 0.25 -0.41
CA GLY A 135 -17.05 0.05 0.05
C GLY A 135 -16.91 -0.96 1.18
N VAL A 136 -15.68 -1.46 1.40
CA VAL A 136 -15.35 -2.45 2.44
C VAL A 136 -14.55 -1.77 3.54
N ASP A 137 -14.97 -1.93 4.80
CA ASP A 137 -14.14 -1.58 5.95
C ASP A 137 -12.96 -2.57 6.06
N LEU A 138 -11.77 -2.07 5.77
CA LEU A 138 -10.49 -2.76 5.82
C LEU A 138 -9.59 -2.22 6.95
N SER A 139 -10.16 -1.57 7.97
CA SER A 139 -9.45 -1.24 9.20
C SER A 139 -8.86 -2.51 9.83
N PRO A 140 -7.75 -2.43 10.58
CA PRO A 140 -7.09 -3.62 11.12
C PRO A 140 -8.03 -4.54 11.91
N GLU A 141 -8.96 -3.97 12.67
CA GLU A 141 -9.96 -4.71 13.44
C GLU A 141 -11.02 -5.35 12.52
N ALA A 142 -11.64 -4.59 11.62
CA ALA A 142 -12.63 -5.11 10.68
C ALA A 142 -12.04 -6.18 9.76
N LEU A 143 -10.80 -5.98 9.29
CA LEU A 143 -10.09 -6.97 8.48
C LEU A 143 -9.86 -8.26 9.25
N ALA A 144 -9.44 -8.19 10.53
CA ALA A 144 -9.25 -9.37 11.37
C ALA A 144 -10.57 -10.14 11.57
N GLN A 145 -11.66 -9.44 11.91
CA GLN A 145 -12.98 -10.04 12.07
C GLN A 145 -13.48 -10.71 10.78
N ARG A 146 -13.27 -10.06 9.63
CA ARG A 146 -13.65 -10.62 8.31
C ARG A 146 -12.84 -11.86 7.95
N MET A 147 -11.54 -11.87 8.23
CA MET A 147 -10.70 -13.04 8.01
C MET A 147 -11.11 -14.22 8.90
N GLU A 148 -11.67 -13.95 10.08
CA GLU A 148 -12.19 -15.00 10.96
C GLU A 148 -13.56 -15.51 10.48
N ALA A 149 -14.46 -14.61 10.06
CA ALA A 149 -15.79 -14.95 9.57
C ALA A 149 -15.77 -15.61 8.17
N GLN A 150 -14.87 -15.16 7.30
CA GLN A 150 -14.66 -15.68 5.95
C GLN A 150 -13.15 -15.85 5.72
N PRO A 151 -12.57 -16.99 6.10
CA PRO A 151 -11.15 -17.25 5.94
C PRO A 151 -10.69 -17.11 4.48
N PRO A 152 -9.63 -16.33 4.21
CA PRO A 152 -9.01 -16.32 2.89
C PRO A 152 -8.38 -17.69 2.58
N PRO A 153 -8.37 -18.10 1.30
CA PRO A 153 -7.61 -19.28 0.87
C PRO A 153 -6.11 -19.10 1.19
N SER A 154 -5.42 -20.21 1.48
CA SER A 154 -4.00 -20.20 1.84
C SER A 154 -3.10 -19.55 0.79
N GLU A 155 -3.47 -19.71 -0.48
CA GLU A 155 -2.80 -19.19 -1.67
C GLU A 155 -2.73 -17.66 -1.63
N ALA A 156 -3.70 -16.99 -0.99
CA ALA A 156 -3.71 -15.54 -0.88
C ALA A 156 -2.53 -14.98 -0.06
N PHE A 157 -1.77 -15.80 0.66
CA PHE A 157 -0.68 -15.34 1.53
C PHE A 157 0.72 -15.45 0.92
N GLY A 158 0.84 -15.95 -0.32
CA GLY A 158 2.10 -16.08 -1.06
C GLY A 158 2.60 -17.51 -1.21
#